data_AF-A0A5K1GCV9-F1
#
_entry.id   AF-A0A5K1GCV9-F1
#
_cell.length_a   1.000
_cell.length_b   1.000
_cell.length_c   1.000
_cell.angle_alpha   90.00
_cell.angle_beta   90.00
_cell.angle_gamma   90.00
#
_symmetry.space_group_name_H-M   'P 1'
#
loop_
_entity.id
_entity.type
_entity.pdbx_description
1 polymer ?
#
loop_
_entity_poly.entity_id
_entity_poly.type
_entity_poly.pdbx_seq_one_letter_code
_entity_poly.pdbx_strand_id
1 'polypeptide(L)'
;KLISNVLYDMQWILGFVAFWFPGAPEGLRAASLPWHVLFGSIVYVLALTTAVLGFLEKLTFLEAAGLAKYGPEAFLVNFTAIVVLLFGVFVLLSIITSTTPSPVDEFGYRPLAQS
;
A
#
# COMPACT_ATOMS: atom_id res chain seq x y z
N LYS A 1 -0.16 1.72 -15.74
CA LYS A 1 -1.40 2.12 -15.02
C LYS A 1 -2.40 0.96 -14.90
N LEU A 2 -2.87 0.38 -16.01
CA LEU A 2 -3.90 -0.70 -16.00
C LEU A 2 -3.54 -1.93 -15.16
N ILE A 3 -2.27 -2.36 -15.20
CA ILE A 3 -1.78 -3.53 -14.46
C ILE A 3 -1.94 -3.36 -12.94
N SER A 4 -1.66 -2.16 -12.40
CA SER A 4 -1.83 -1.90 -10.97
C SER A 4 -3.28 -1.98 -10.52
N ASN A 5 -4.21 -1.50 -11.35
CA ASN A 5 -5.64 -1.54 -11.05
C ASN A 5 -6.17 -2.98 -11.06
N VAL A 6 -5.82 -3.76 -12.09
CA VAL A 6 -6.25 -5.16 -12.18
C VAL A 6 -5.72 -6.00 -11.02
N LEU A 7 -4.46 -5.78 -10.61
CA LEU A 7 -3.88 -6.47 -9.46
C LEU A 7 -4.54 -6.06 -8.14
N TYR A 8 -4.93 -4.79 -8.01
CA TYR A 8 -5.69 -4.29 -6.85
C TYR A 8 -7.06 -4.94 -6.75
N ASP A 9 -7.81 -4.97 -7.86
CA ASP A 9 -9.15 -5.57 -7.89
C ASP A 9 -9.09 -7.07 -7.58
N MET A 10 -8.11 -7.78 -8.15
CA MET A 10 -7.89 -9.19 -7.84
C MET A 10 -7.53 -9.39 -6.35
N GLN A 11 -6.64 -8.57 -5.80
CA GLN A 11 -6.25 -8.70 -4.40
C GLN A 11 -7.40 -8.38 -3.44
N TRP A 12 -8.24 -7.41 -3.80
CA TRP A 12 -9.45 -7.05 -3.07
C TRP A 12 -10.46 -8.19 -3.04
N ILE A 13 -10.75 -8.81 -4.20
CA ILE A 13 -11.65 -9.97 -4.30
C ILE A 13 -11.11 -11.15 -3.48
N LEU A 14 -9.81 -11.46 -3.59
CA LEU A 14 -9.19 -12.53 -2.81
C LEU A 14 -9.25 -12.27 -1.30
N GLY A 15 -9.02 -11.03 -0.86
CA GLY A 15 -9.15 -10.63 0.54
C GLY A 15 -10.60 -10.74 1.03
N PHE A 16 -11.56 -10.30 0.21
CA PHE A 16 -12.98 -10.37 0.51
C PHE A 16 -13.45 -11.82 0.68
N VAL A 17 -13.05 -12.72 -0.24
CA VAL A 17 -13.43 -14.15 -0.19
C VAL A 17 -12.75 -14.86 1.00
N ALA A 18 -11.48 -14.57 1.28
CA ALA A 18 -10.72 -15.23 2.34
C ALA A 18 -11.13 -14.77 3.74
N PHE A 19 -11.43 -13.48 3.94
CA PHE A 19 -11.64 -12.90 5.28
C PHE A 19 -13.07 -12.47 5.58
N TRP A 20 -13.90 -12.22 4.57
CA TRP A 20 -15.27 -11.71 4.75
C TRP A 20 -16.34 -12.76 4.47
N PHE A 21 -16.50 -13.22 3.22
CA PHE A 21 -17.57 -14.15 2.85
C PHE A 21 -17.20 -14.99 1.62
N PRO A 22 -17.31 -16.34 1.63
CA PRO A 22 -17.83 -17.24 2.69
C PRO A 22 -16.88 -17.44 3.89
N GLY A 23 -15.67 -16.85 3.86
CA GLY A 23 -14.67 -16.98 4.90
C GLY A 23 -13.91 -18.29 4.78
N ALA A 24 -12.59 -18.20 4.63
CA ALA A 24 -11.75 -19.39 4.56
C ALA A 24 -11.68 -20.12 5.93
N PRO A 25 -11.48 -21.45 5.95
CA PRO A 25 -11.18 -22.18 7.19
C PRO A 25 -10.00 -21.57 7.94
N GLU A 26 -9.98 -21.64 9.27
CA GLU A 26 -8.95 -20.98 10.11
C GLU A 26 -7.50 -21.29 9.68
N GLY A 27 -7.21 -22.56 9.33
CA GLY A 27 -5.89 -22.96 8.84
C GLY A 27 -5.51 -22.32 7.50
N LEU A 28 -6.49 -22.14 6.59
CA LEU A 28 -6.28 -21.49 5.31
C LEU A 28 -6.16 -19.96 5.48
N ARG A 29 -6.92 -19.34 6.39
CA ARG A 29 -6.77 -17.93 6.75
C ARG A 29 -5.38 -17.65 7.31
N ALA A 30 -4.91 -18.47 8.26
CA ALA A 30 -3.58 -18.37 8.85
C ALA A 30 -2.45 -18.52 7.80
N ALA A 31 -2.59 -19.48 6.88
CA ALA A 31 -1.63 -19.67 5.80
C ALA A 31 -1.66 -18.53 4.75
N SER A 32 -2.84 -17.97 4.47
CA SER A 32 -3.03 -16.90 3.48
C SER A 32 -2.66 -15.51 3.99
N LEU A 33 -2.69 -15.28 5.31
CA LEU A 33 -2.40 -13.99 5.95
C LEU A 33 -1.06 -13.37 5.52
N PRO A 34 0.09 -14.08 5.61
CA PRO A 34 1.37 -13.51 5.21
C PRO A 34 1.44 -13.21 3.71
N TRP A 35 0.84 -14.06 2.88
CA TRP A 35 0.77 -13.84 1.43
C TRP A 35 -0.11 -12.65 1.06
N HIS A 36 -1.25 -12.48 1.73
CA HIS A 36 -2.16 -11.36 1.52
C HIS A 36 -1.50 -10.03 1.89
N VAL A 37 -0.80 -9.97 3.03
CA VAL A 37 -0.05 -8.77 3.44
C VAL A 37 1.09 -8.47 2.46
N LEU A 38 1.83 -9.49 2.01
CA LEU A 38 2.92 -9.32 1.04
C LEU A 38 2.41 -8.79 -0.30
N PHE A 39 1.41 -9.44 -0.90
CA PHE A 39 0.83 -9.00 -2.17
C PHE A 39 0.15 -7.64 -2.05
N GLY A 40 -0.59 -7.40 -0.97
CA GLY A 40 -1.20 -6.10 -0.69
C GLY A 40 -0.16 -4.98 -0.62
N SER A 41 0.99 -5.23 0.01
CA SER A 41 2.09 -4.28 0.09
C SER A 41 2.72 -4.00 -1.29
N ILE A 42 2.93 -5.04 -2.11
CA ILE A 42 3.46 -4.90 -3.47
C ILE A 42 2.50 -4.07 -4.35
N VAL A 43 1.21 -4.39 -4.31
CA VAL A 43 0.17 -3.67 -5.05
C VAL A 43 0.08 -2.22 -4.58
N TYR A 44 0.21 -1.96 -3.28
CA TYR A 44 0.22 -0.60 -2.74
C TYR A 44 1.39 0.24 -3.28
N VAL A 45 2.61 -0.31 -3.30
CA VAL A 45 3.79 0.37 -3.90
C VAL A 45 3.58 0.61 -5.40
N LEU A 46 3.03 -0.37 -6.12
CA LEU A 46 2.71 -0.23 -7.55
C LEU A 46 1.66 0.85 -7.82
N ALA A 47 0.65 0.96 -6.96
CA ALA A 47 -0.38 1.99 -7.06
C ALA A 47 0.20 3.38 -6.75
N LEU A 48 1.04 3.48 -5.70
CA LEU A 48 1.72 4.73 -5.33
C LEU A 48 2.63 5.22 -6.45
N THR A 49 3.48 4.34 -7.00
CA THR A 49 4.36 4.68 -8.14
C THR A 49 3.56 5.04 -9.39
N THR A 50 2.44 4.35 -9.65
CA THR A 50 1.51 4.68 -10.74
C THR A 50 0.88 6.06 -10.57
N ALA A 51 0.49 6.44 -9.35
CA ALA A 51 -0.06 7.76 -9.05
C ALA A 51 0.99 8.87 -9.24
N VAL A 52 2.20 8.67 -8.71
CA VAL A 52 3.34 9.60 -8.88
C VAL A 52 3.69 9.77 -10.37
N LEU A 53 3.75 8.68 -11.12
CA LEU A 53 3.98 8.72 -12.57
C LEU A 53 2.84 9.45 -13.31
N GLY A 54 1.59 9.31 -12.85
CA GLY A 54 0.44 10.03 -13.38
C GLY A 54 0.51 11.55 -13.15
N PHE A 55 1.00 11.99 -11.98
CA PHE A 55 1.28 13.40 -11.73
C PHE A 55 2.40 13.92 -12.64
N LEU A 56 3.46 13.13 -12.83
CA LEU A 56 4.58 13.49 -13.70
C LEU A 56 4.13 13.64 -15.17
N GLU A 57 3.36 12.68 -15.70
CA GLU A 57 2.78 12.78 -17.04
C GLU A 57 1.91 14.03 -17.19
N LYS A 58 1.04 14.33 -16.20
CA LYS A 58 0.17 15.51 -16.26
C LYS A 58 0.99 16.81 -16.24
N LEU A 59 2.07 16.86 -15.46
CA LEU A 59 3.02 17.98 -15.45
C LEU A 59 3.73 18.13 -16.80
N THR A 60 4.23 17.04 -17.38
CA THR A 60 4.89 17.06 -18.69
C THR A 60 3.94 17.52 -19.80
N PHE A 61 2.68 17.08 -19.79
CA PHE A 61 1.68 17.56 -20.74
C PHE A 61 1.36 19.04 -20.58
N LEU A 62 1.27 19.53 -19.34
CA LEU A 62 1.03 20.95 -19.07
C LEU A 62 2.22 21.81 -19.51
N GLU A 63 3.45 21.38 -19.22
CA GLU A 63 4.67 22.06 -19.69
C GLU A 63 4.75 22.06 -21.23
N ALA A 64 4.41 20.95 -21.89
CA ALA A 64 4.37 20.85 -23.35
C ALA A 64 3.23 21.69 -23.98
N ALA A 65 2.12 21.91 -23.27
CA ALA A 65 1.00 22.74 -23.70
C ALA A 65 1.25 24.25 -23.53
N GLY A 66 2.47 24.66 -23.13
CA GLY A 66 2.85 26.07 -22.99
C GLY A 66 2.54 26.66 -21.62
N LEU A 67 2.23 25.83 -20.61
CA LEU A 67 2.11 26.30 -19.24
C LEU A 67 3.47 26.83 -18.75
N ALA A 68 3.47 27.98 -18.10
CA ALA A 68 4.69 28.50 -17.50
C ALA A 68 5.25 27.48 -16.50
N LYS A 69 6.51 27.06 -16.70
CA LYS A 69 7.22 26.09 -15.85
C LYS A 69 7.23 26.46 -14.37
N TYR A 70 7.08 27.75 -14.07
CA TYR A 70 7.00 28.33 -12.72
C TYR A 70 5.63 28.95 -12.41
N GLY A 71 4.57 28.49 -13.09
CA GLY A 71 3.21 28.92 -12.82
C GLY A 71 2.68 28.36 -11.49
N PRO A 72 1.74 29.06 -10.82
CA PRO A 72 1.14 28.60 -9.56
C PRO A 72 0.54 27.18 -9.66
N GLU A 73 0.00 26.84 -10.82
CA GLU A 73 -0.61 25.55 -11.13
C GLU A 73 0.42 24.40 -11.16
N ALA A 74 1.61 24.63 -11.74
CA ALA A 74 2.69 23.64 -11.77
C ALA A 74 3.24 23.38 -10.36
N PHE A 75 3.38 24.44 -9.55
CA PHE A 75 3.79 24.31 -8.14
C PHE A 75 2.76 23.54 -7.31
N LEU A 76 1.47 23.79 -7.51
CA LEU A 76 0.40 23.07 -6.81
C LEU A 76 0.45 21.57 -7.13
N VAL A 77 0.55 21.20 -8.41
CA VAL A 77 0.60 19.79 -8.82
C VAL A 77 1.86 19.11 -8.27
N ASN A 78 3.01 19.78 -8.30
CA ASN A 78 4.26 19.25 -7.72
C ASN A 78 4.15 19.08 -6.19
N PHE A 79 3.57 20.05 -5.49
CA PHE A 79 3.33 19.97 -4.05
C PHE A 79 2.41 18.79 -3.70
N THR A 80 1.30 18.63 -4.42
CA THR A 80 0.39 17.50 -4.24
C THR A 80 1.09 16.16 -4.49
N ALA A 81 1.92 16.07 -5.54
CA ALA A 81 2.68 14.85 -5.83
C ALA A 81 3.64 14.48 -4.69
N ILE A 82 4.34 15.47 -4.12
CA ILE A 82 5.23 15.28 -2.97
C ILE A 82 4.44 14.86 -1.72
N VAL A 83 3.31 15.52 -1.43
CA VAL A 83 2.45 15.17 -0.28
C VAL A 83 1.94 13.74 -0.39
N VAL A 84 1.48 13.32 -1.58
CA VAL A 84 1.03 11.95 -1.84
C VAL A 84 2.19 10.95 -1.67
N LEU A 85 3.39 11.30 -2.13
CA LEU A 85 4.57 10.45 -1.98
C LEU A 85 4.97 10.30 -0.52
N LEU A 86 5.01 11.39 0.25
CA LEU A 86 5.32 11.37 1.69
C LEU A 86 4.30 10.57 2.48
N PHE A 87 3.00 10.77 2.21
CA PHE A 87 1.94 9.98 2.81
C PHE A 87 2.07 8.50 2.45
N GLY A 88 2.36 8.21 1.18
CA GLY A 88 2.60 6.87 0.67
C GLY A 88 3.72 6.14 1.43
N VAL A 89 4.85 6.80 1.60
CA VAL A 89 6.00 6.29 2.37
C VAL A 89 5.65 6.10 3.84
N PHE A 90 4.94 7.04 4.45
CA PHE A 90 4.54 6.94 5.85
C PHE A 90 3.66 5.70 6.12
N VAL A 91 2.71 5.42 5.22
CA VAL A 91 1.89 4.20 5.30
C VAL A 91 2.75 2.94 5.16
N LEU A 92 3.72 2.92 4.23
CA LEU A 92 4.65 1.78 4.10
C LEU A 92 5.46 1.56 5.38
N LEU A 93 5.98 2.63 5.97
CA LEU A 93 6.69 2.57 7.23
C LEU A 93 5.79 2.02 8.34
N SER A 94 4.55 2.49 8.43
CA SER A 94 3.58 2.00 9.40
C SER A 94 3.30 0.49 9.25
N ILE A 95 3.23 -0.02 8.02
CA ILE A 95 3.03 -1.46 7.76
C ILE A 95 4.25 -2.25 8.25
N ILE A 96 5.47 -1.78 7.94
CA ILE A 96 6.72 -2.44 8.34
C ILE A 96 6.88 -2.45 9.85
N THR A 97 6.61 -1.31 10.52
CA THR A 97 6.70 -1.23 11.98
C THR A 97 5.65 -2.08 12.67
N SER A 98 4.45 -2.20 12.09
CA SER A 98 3.37 -3.07 12.64
C SER A 98 3.67 -4.56 12.46
N THR A 99 4.51 -4.91 11.49
CA THR A 99 4.93 -6.30 11.23
C THR A 99 6.13 -6.71 12.10
N THR A 100 6.80 -5.74 12.75
CA THR A 100 7.86 -6.02 13.71
C THR A 100 7.21 -6.44 15.03
N PRO A 101 7.44 -7.66 15.55
CA PRO A 101 6.90 -8.07 16.84
C PRO A 101 7.34 -7.07 17.89
N SER A 102 6.40 -6.59 18.71
CA SER A 102 6.79 -5.75 19.83
C SER A 102 7.61 -6.61 20.80
N PRO A 103 8.69 -6.11 21.44
CA PRO A 103 9.46 -6.89 22.42
C PRO A 103 8.61 -7.42 23.58
N VAL A 104 7.39 -6.90 23.74
CA VAL A 104 6.43 -7.31 24.76
C VAL A 104 5.80 -8.68 24.44
N ASP A 105 5.74 -9.06 23.16
CA ASP A 105 5.14 -10.34 22.72
C ASP A 105 6.08 -11.54 22.93
N GLU A 106 7.39 -11.31 23.01
CA GLU A 106 8.41 -12.35 23.27
C GLU A 106 8.48 -12.74 24.77
N PHE A 107 8.09 -11.84 25.68
CA PHE A 107 8.11 -12.06 27.13
C PHE A 107 6.75 -12.52 27.71
N GLY A 108 5.66 -12.49 26.94
CA GLY A 108 4.28 -12.65 27.44
C GLY A 108 3.66 -14.05 27.38
N TYR A 109 4.25 -15.02 26.66
CA TYR A 109 3.67 -16.36 26.52
C TYR A 109 4.64 -17.46 26.98
N ARG A 110 4.80 -17.58 28.30
CA ARG A 110 5.16 -18.85 28.93
C ARG A 110 3.86 -19.56 29.35
N PRO A 111 3.45 -20.66 28.69
CA PRO A 111 2.34 -21.48 29.18
C PRO A 111 2.71 -22.00 30.57
N LEU A 112 1.90 -21.70 31.59
CA LEU A 112 2.09 -22.15 32.98
C LEU A 112 1.86 -23.67 33.16
N ALA A 113 1.92 -24.47 32.09
CA ALA A 113 1.56 -25.88 32.09
C ALA A 113 2.76 -26.84 32.28
N GLN A 114 3.89 -26.35 32.80
CA GLN A 114 5.01 -27.19 33.24
C GLN A 114 5.44 -26.75 34.65
N SER A 115 4.73 -27.27 35.65
CA SER A 115 5.17 -27.37 37.06
C SER A 115 5.06 -28.81 37.50
#